data_AF-A0A091BJV2-F1
#
_entry.id   AF-A0A091BJV2-F1
#
_cell.length_a   1.000
_cell.length_b   1.000
_cell.length_c   1.000
_cell.angle_alpha   90.00
_cell.angle_beta   90.00
_cell.angle_gamma   90.00
#
_symmetry.space_group_name_H-M   'P 1'
#
loop_
_entity.id
_entity.type
_entity.pdbx_description
1 polymer ?
#
loop_
_entity_poly.entity_id
_entity_poly.type
_entity_poly.pdbx_seq_one_letter_code
_entity_poly.pdbx_strand_id
1 'polypeptide(L)'
;MLPAETLPLAQRMAELQRWSEAGHPEASCRLAIERMRCRMLRARPQEAGPSDYEERLEQEGNLEAANALAEAQLLRIQQTAACREANPGTEVGALALLAPAAAAGHAPSQVLYFSIGKQFRFQRGIYQHPGFDAWRRDAARHLFAAAQAGEPEAASALARALGNDSDLGDGLVPDDARAAYVQRVLADRLFGRETHSSWAQRAGFDDAERAQLEAEAARLHAQRFAGRRFRDRQLDASAPHRLPALTASDFCGPPIPL
;
A
#
# COMPACT_ATOMS: atom_id res chain seq x y z
N MET A 1 -13.60 14.18 -15.02
CA MET A 1 -13.96 12.81 -14.61
C MET A 1 -12.84 11.91 -15.07
N LEU A 2 -12.31 11.05 -14.19
CA LEU A 2 -11.20 10.15 -14.55
C LEU A 2 -11.70 8.99 -15.42
N PRO A 3 -10.83 8.34 -16.22
CA PRO A 3 -11.23 7.24 -17.09
C PRO A 3 -11.84 6.08 -16.28
N ALA A 4 -12.85 5.43 -16.86
CA ALA A 4 -13.54 4.29 -16.26
C ALA A 4 -12.63 3.07 -16.16
N GLU A 5 -12.80 2.28 -15.10
CA GLU A 5 -12.08 1.01 -14.92
C GLU A 5 -12.45 -0.04 -15.98
N THR A 6 -13.60 0.10 -16.65
CA THR A 6 -14.05 -0.80 -17.72
C THR A 6 -13.33 -0.61 -19.05
N LEU A 7 -12.55 0.46 -19.22
CA LEU A 7 -11.76 0.67 -20.43
C LEU A 7 -10.63 -0.38 -20.54
N PRO A 8 -10.28 -0.84 -21.75
CA PRO A 8 -9.10 -1.66 -21.98
C PRO A 8 -7.86 -1.02 -21.34
N LEU A 9 -7.05 -1.81 -20.65
CA LEU A 9 -5.96 -1.31 -19.78
C LEU A 9 -5.02 -0.33 -20.50
N ALA A 10 -4.61 -0.64 -21.74
CA ALA A 10 -3.73 0.23 -22.51
C ALA A 10 -4.36 1.61 -22.78
N GLN A 11 -5.66 1.65 -23.13
CA GLN A 11 -6.40 2.90 -23.34
C GLN A 11 -6.56 3.65 -22.01
N ARG A 12 -6.95 2.95 -20.94
CA ARG A 12 -7.09 3.53 -19.60
C ARG A 12 -5.78 4.16 -19.12
N MET A 13 -4.64 3.50 -19.30
CA MET A 13 -3.34 4.04 -18.91
C MET A 13 -2.92 5.25 -19.73
N ALA A 14 -3.22 5.28 -21.04
CA ALA A 14 -2.97 6.45 -21.87
C ALA A 14 -3.81 7.65 -21.40
N GLU A 15 -5.09 7.42 -21.09
CA GLU A 15 -5.97 8.44 -20.52
C GLU A 15 -5.46 8.96 -19.16
N LEU A 16 -5.11 8.05 -18.25
CA LEU A 16 -4.55 8.40 -16.94
C LEU A 16 -3.24 9.18 -17.07
N GLN A 17 -2.40 8.87 -18.07
CA GLN A 17 -1.18 9.64 -18.36
C GLN A 17 -1.51 11.09 -18.72
N ARG A 18 -2.47 11.33 -19.61
CA ARG A 18 -2.90 12.69 -19.97
C ARG A 18 -3.43 13.47 -18.76
N TRP A 19 -4.26 12.83 -17.93
CA TRP A 19 -4.78 13.46 -16.72
C TRP A 19 -3.70 13.70 -15.67
N SER A 20 -2.72 12.79 -15.54
CA SER A 20 -1.56 12.97 -14.67
C SER A 20 -0.70 14.15 -15.12
N GLU A 21 -0.47 14.29 -16.44
CA GLU A 21 0.26 15.42 -17.02
C GLU A 21 -0.46 16.75 -16.82
N ALA A 22 -1.80 16.72 -16.79
CA ALA A 22 -2.63 17.86 -16.41
C ALA A 22 -2.66 18.13 -14.88
N GLY A 23 -1.87 17.40 -14.09
CA GLY A 23 -1.70 17.64 -12.65
C GLY A 23 -2.79 17.05 -11.76
N HIS A 24 -3.56 16.06 -12.22
CA HIS A 24 -4.60 15.42 -11.41
C HIS A 24 -4.02 14.35 -10.47
N PRO A 25 -4.00 14.57 -9.13
CA PRO A 25 -3.30 13.68 -8.19
C PRO A 25 -3.82 12.24 -8.20
N GLU A 26 -5.14 12.07 -8.24
CA GLU A 26 -5.77 10.75 -8.30
C GLU A 26 -5.44 10.01 -9.60
N ALA A 27 -5.32 10.72 -10.73
CA ALA A 27 -4.89 10.11 -12.00
C ALA A 27 -3.45 9.61 -11.92
N SER A 28 -2.55 10.41 -11.34
CA SER A 28 -1.15 10.02 -11.12
C SER A 28 -1.04 8.80 -10.20
N CYS A 29 -1.83 8.77 -9.12
CA CYS A 29 -1.93 7.61 -8.24
C CYS A 29 -2.38 6.36 -9.00
N ARG A 30 -3.51 6.45 -9.73
CA ARG A 30 -4.07 5.32 -10.46
C ARG A 30 -3.09 4.80 -11.51
N LEU A 31 -2.43 5.69 -12.24
CA LEU A 31 -1.41 5.30 -13.21
C LEU A 31 -0.21 4.60 -12.57
N ALA A 32 0.26 5.09 -11.41
CA ALA A 32 1.35 4.44 -10.69
C ALA A 32 0.96 3.02 -10.24
N ILE A 33 -0.27 2.84 -9.74
CA ILE A 33 -0.81 1.52 -9.37
C ILE A 33 -0.84 0.56 -10.56
N GLU A 34 -1.35 1.00 -11.72
CA GLU A 34 -1.41 0.16 -12.92
C GLU A 34 -0.02 -0.23 -13.43
N ARG A 35 0.92 0.73 -13.45
CA ARG A 35 2.32 0.49 -13.82
C ARG A 35 2.98 -0.54 -12.91
N MET A 36 2.83 -0.38 -11.60
CA MET A 36 3.35 -1.33 -10.62
C MET A 36 2.74 -2.73 -10.78
N ARG A 37 1.42 -2.81 -10.95
CA ARG A 37 0.73 -4.08 -11.20
C ARG A 37 1.31 -4.77 -12.42
N CYS A 38 1.40 -4.09 -13.56
CA CYS A 38 1.95 -4.69 -14.77
C CYS A 38 3.42 -5.08 -14.64
N ARG A 39 4.23 -4.29 -13.95
CA ARG A 39 5.62 -4.66 -13.67
C ARG A 39 5.71 -5.96 -12.88
N MET A 40 4.93 -6.10 -11.82
CA MET A 40 4.95 -7.30 -10.97
C MET A 40 4.42 -8.54 -11.69
N LEU A 41 3.34 -8.40 -12.44
CA LEU A 41 2.77 -9.50 -13.23
C LEU A 41 3.73 -9.98 -14.33
N ARG A 42 4.50 -9.06 -14.92
CA ARG A 42 5.53 -9.42 -15.91
C ARG A 42 6.79 -10.03 -15.30
N ALA A 43 7.14 -9.64 -14.06
CA ALA A 43 8.34 -10.12 -13.39
C ALA A 43 8.19 -11.54 -12.82
N ARG A 44 6.97 -12.01 -12.57
CA ARG A 44 6.72 -13.39 -12.14
C ARG A 44 6.56 -14.31 -13.35
N PRO A 45 7.22 -15.48 -13.38
CA PRO A 45 6.85 -16.55 -14.30
C PRO A 45 5.35 -16.85 -14.11
N GLN A 46 4.62 -17.07 -15.20
CA GLN A 46 3.29 -17.66 -15.11
C GLN A 46 3.49 -19.08 -14.57
N GLU A 47 3.26 -19.28 -13.27
CA GLU A 47 3.07 -20.63 -12.73
C GLU A 47 1.81 -21.18 -13.40
N ALA A 48 2.02 -22.12 -14.32
CA ALA A 48 0.97 -22.75 -15.10
C ALA A 48 0.49 -23.99 -14.33
N GLY A 49 -0.54 -23.82 -13.50
CA GLY A 49 -1.22 -24.92 -12.82
C GLY A 49 -2.04 -24.43 -11.62
N PRO A 50 -3.02 -25.23 -11.13
CA PRO A 50 -3.58 -25.03 -9.80
C PRO A 50 -2.41 -24.96 -8.83
N SER A 51 -2.43 -23.98 -7.92
CA SER A 51 -1.40 -23.98 -6.88
C SER A 51 -1.58 -25.23 -6.02
N ASP A 52 -0.50 -25.90 -5.60
CA ASP A 52 -0.56 -26.99 -4.60
C ASP A 52 -1.39 -26.62 -3.36
N TYR A 53 -1.53 -25.32 -3.10
CA TYR A 53 -2.34 -24.78 -2.03
C TYR A 53 -3.86 -24.82 -2.28
N GLU A 54 -4.30 -24.62 -3.53
CA GLU A 54 -5.71 -24.72 -3.92
C GLU A 54 -6.21 -26.14 -3.78
N GLU A 55 -5.48 -27.11 -4.35
CA GLU A 55 -5.80 -28.54 -4.22
C GLU A 55 -5.83 -28.97 -2.76
N ARG A 56 -4.92 -28.44 -1.92
CA ARG A 56 -4.96 -28.69 -0.47
C ARG A 56 -6.24 -28.18 0.18
N LEU A 57 -6.69 -26.96 -0.15
CA LEU A 57 -7.93 -26.41 0.40
C LEU A 57 -9.15 -27.24 -0.01
N GLU A 58 -9.18 -27.72 -1.25
CA GLU A 58 -10.22 -28.63 -1.73
C GLU A 58 -10.21 -29.97 -0.98
N GLN A 59 -9.02 -30.57 -0.80
CA GLN A 59 -8.85 -31.81 -0.05
C GLN A 59 -9.24 -31.69 1.42
N GLU A 60 -9.02 -30.51 2.02
CA GLU A 60 -9.44 -30.17 3.39
C GLU A 60 -10.94 -29.84 3.48
N GLY A 61 -11.67 -29.82 2.35
CA GLY A 61 -13.10 -29.51 2.29
C GLY A 61 -13.42 -28.01 2.40
N ASN A 62 -12.41 -27.13 2.36
CA ASN A 62 -12.57 -25.69 2.43
C ASN A 62 -12.85 -25.08 1.04
N LEU A 63 -14.01 -25.45 0.48
CA LEU A 63 -14.38 -25.11 -0.90
C LEU A 63 -14.54 -23.60 -1.13
N GLU A 64 -14.99 -22.84 -0.12
CA GLU A 64 -15.11 -21.38 -0.24
C GLU A 64 -13.73 -20.71 -0.42
N ALA A 65 -12.74 -21.13 0.37
CA ALA A 65 -11.38 -20.60 0.24
C ALA A 65 -10.72 -21.06 -1.06
N ALA A 66 -10.96 -22.30 -1.50
CA ALA A 66 -10.48 -22.80 -2.79
C ALA A 66 -11.06 -21.98 -3.95
N ASN A 67 -12.37 -21.75 -3.98
CA ASN A 67 -13.03 -20.93 -5.00
C ASN A 67 -12.50 -19.49 -5.01
N ALA A 68 -12.34 -18.86 -3.84
CA ALA A 68 -11.79 -17.52 -3.75
C ALA A 68 -10.34 -17.44 -4.30
N LEU A 69 -9.55 -18.49 -4.07
CA LEU A 69 -8.19 -18.60 -4.60
C LEU A 69 -8.20 -18.78 -6.13
N ALA A 70 -9.07 -19.65 -6.66
CA ALA A 70 -9.24 -19.87 -8.10
C ALA A 70 -9.69 -18.59 -8.82
N GLU A 71 -10.67 -17.85 -8.25
CA GLU A 71 -11.12 -16.55 -8.78
C GLU A 71 -9.98 -15.52 -8.81
N ALA A 72 -9.19 -15.45 -7.73
CA ALA A 72 -8.03 -14.56 -7.66
C ALA A 72 -6.96 -14.93 -8.70
N GLN A 73 -6.74 -16.22 -8.96
CA GLN A 73 -5.83 -16.68 -10.02
C GLN A 73 -6.36 -16.32 -11.41
N LEU A 74 -7.64 -16.56 -11.70
CA LEU A 74 -8.26 -16.20 -12.96
C LEU A 74 -8.14 -14.70 -13.25
N LEU A 75 -8.41 -13.87 -12.23
CA LEU A 75 -8.27 -12.42 -12.34
C LEU A 75 -6.82 -12.01 -12.61
N ARG A 76 -5.83 -12.66 -11.99
CA ARG A 76 -4.41 -12.43 -12.30
C ARG A 76 -4.05 -12.81 -13.74
N ILE A 77 -4.59 -13.92 -14.27
CA ILE A 77 -4.38 -14.32 -15.67
C ILE A 77 -4.93 -13.25 -16.62
N GLN A 78 -6.15 -12.77 -16.35
CA GLN A 78 -6.78 -11.69 -17.14
C GLN A 78 -5.95 -10.39 -17.07
N GLN A 79 -5.52 -9.99 -15.87
CA GLN A 79 -4.67 -8.82 -15.69
C GLN A 79 -3.30 -8.98 -16.37
N THR A 80 -2.72 -10.18 -16.35
CA THR A 80 -1.45 -10.48 -17.03
C THR A 80 -1.60 -10.32 -18.53
N ALA A 81 -2.70 -10.85 -19.10
CA ALA A 81 -3.00 -10.67 -20.52
C ALA A 81 -3.17 -9.19 -20.88
N ALA A 82 -3.93 -8.42 -20.09
CA ALA A 82 -4.11 -6.99 -20.28
C ALA A 82 -2.79 -6.21 -20.17
N CYS A 83 -1.89 -6.64 -19.30
CA CYS A 83 -0.58 -6.03 -19.11
C CYS A 83 0.43 -6.35 -20.22
N ARG A 84 0.14 -7.21 -21.20
CA ARG A 84 1.08 -7.53 -22.31
C ARG A 84 1.34 -6.34 -23.23
N GLU A 85 0.32 -5.53 -23.47
CA GLU A 85 0.40 -4.37 -24.37
C GLU A 85 0.60 -3.04 -23.62
N ALA A 86 0.47 -3.06 -22.29
CA ALA A 86 0.65 -1.88 -21.43
C ALA A 86 2.13 -1.51 -21.24
N ASN A 87 2.41 -0.25 -20.94
CA ASN A 87 3.75 0.18 -20.51
C ASN A 87 3.87 0.06 -18.97
N PRO A 88 4.64 -0.89 -18.42
CA PRO A 88 4.79 -1.07 -16.98
C PRO A 88 5.62 0.04 -16.31
N GLY A 89 6.36 0.85 -17.07
CA GLY A 89 7.27 1.86 -16.54
C GLY A 89 8.38 1.28 -15.64
N THR A 90 8.95 2.13 -14.80
CA THR A 90 9.98 1.79 -13.80
C THR A 90 9.55 2.27 -12.42
N GLU A 91 10.21 1.82 -11.35
CA GLU A 91 9.98 2.30 -9.98
C GLU A 91 10.24 3.80 -9.87
N VAL A 92 11.31 4.28 -10.50
CA VAL A 92 11.61 5.72 -10.60
C VAL A 92 10.47 6.46 -11.30
N GLY A 93 9.94 5.87 -12.38
CA GLY A 93 8.78 6.42 -13.08
C GLY A 93 7.52 6.46 -12.21
N ALA A 94 7.30 5.48 -11.34
CA ALA A 94 6.18 5.48 -10.39
C ALA A 94 6.33 6.60 -9.35
N LEU A 95 7.54 6.85 -8.85
CA LEU A 95 7.78 7.96 -7.92
C LEU A 95 7.65 9.32 -8.58
N ALA A 96 8.08 9.45 -9.84
CA ALA A 96 7.87 10.68 -10.61
C ALA A 96 6.39 11.02 -10.79
N LEU A 97 5.52 10.00 -10.89
CA LEU A 97 4.06 10.19 -10.89
C LEU A 97 3.54 10.56 -9.50
N LEU A 98 4.01 9.88 -8.46
CA LEU A 98 3.45 10.04 -7.11
C LEU A 98 3.94 11.29 -6.38
N ALA A 99 5.14 11.80 -6.66
CA ALA A 99 5.71 12.96 -5.98
C ALA A 99 4.81 14.21 -6.10
N PRO A 100 4.37 14.64 -7.31
CA PRO A 100 3.45 15.77 -7.42
C PRO A 100 2.12 15.54 -6.71
N ALA A 101 1.56 14.33 -6.81
CA ALA A 101 0.30 13.98 -6.15
C ALA A 101 0.43 14.02 -4.61
N ALA A 102 1.53 13.48 -4.07
CA ALA A 102 1.84 13.51 -2.65
C ALA A 102 2.05 14.94 -2.13
N ALA A 103 2.73 15.78 -2.91
CA ALA A 103 2.91 17.20 -2.64
C ALA A 103 1.59 17.97 -2.67
N ALA A 104 0.65 17.59 -3.54
CA ALA A 104 -0.70 18.13 -3.61
C ALA A 104 -1.64 17.67 -2.47
N GLY A 105 -1.15 16.90 -1.50
CA GLY A 105 -1.94 16.46 -0.35
C GLY A 105 -2.80 15.22 -0.60
N HIS A 106 -2.62 14.52 -1.73
CA HIS A 106 -3.36 13.30 -2.02
C HIS A 106 -2.87 12.15 -1.11
N ALA A 107 -3.60 11.86 -0.04
CA ALA A 107 -3.14 11.00 1.05
C ALA A 107 -2.76 9.57 0.61
N PRO A 108 -3.51 8.88 -0.27
CA PRO A 108 -3.08 7.58 -0.78
C PRO A 108 -1.73 7.66 -1.52
N SER A 109 -1.50 8.73 -2.29
CA SER A 109 -0.22 8.95 -2.96
C SER A 109 0.92 9.22 -1.99
N GLN A 110 0.66 9.91 -0.88
CA GLN A 110 1.66 10.14 0.17
C GLN A 110 2.13 8.82 0.80
N VAL A 111 1.20 7.91 1.12
CA VAL A 111 1.53 6.58 1.67
C VAL A 111 2.27 5.72 0.64
N LEU A 112 1.79 5.70 -0.61
CA LEU A 112 2.45 4.95 -1.69
C LEU A 112 3.83 5.49 -2.02
N TYR A 113 4.01 6.82 -2.06
CA TYR A 113 5.30 7.47 -2.31
C TYR A 113 6.33 7.05 -1.27
N PHE A 114 5.97 7.07 0.02
CA PHE A 114 6.82 6.55 1.08
C PHE A 114 7.13 5.06 0.86
N SER A 115 6.10 4.24 0.65
CA SER A 115 6.23 2.78 0.62
C SER A 115 6.99 2.24 -0.60
N ILE A 116 6.92 2.91 -1.75
CA ILE A 116 7.59 2.45 -2.98
C ILE A 116 9.08 2.73 -2.94
N GLY A 117 9.53 3.85 -2.37
CA GLY A 117 10.96 4.15 -2.34
C GLY A 117 11.78 3.14 -1.51
N LYS A 118 11.15 2.36 -0.64
CA LYS A 118 11.77 1.18 0.00
C LYS A 118 12.30 0.16 -0.99
N GLN A 119 11.70 0.05 -2.18
CA GLN A 119 12.13 -0.86 -3.24
C GLN A 119 13.45 -0.45 -3.90
N PHE A 120 13.92 0.77 -3.65
CA PHE A 120 15.19 1.26 -4.18
C PHE A 120 16.40 0.45 -3.76
N ARG A 121 16.34 -0.26 -2.62
CA ARG A 121 17.42 -1.18 -2.21
C ARG A 121 17.78 -2.22 -3.29
N PHE A 122 16.87 -2.49 -4.23
CA PHE A 122 17.06 -3.44 -5.32
C PHE A 122 17.56 -2.79 -6.63
N GLN A 123 17.72 -1.47 -6.67
CA GLN A 123 18.07 -0.73 -7.88
C GLN A 123 19.54 -0.31 -7.89
N ARG A 124 20.27 -0.76 -8.91
CA ARG A 124 21.67 -0.35 -9.13
C ARG A 124 21.74 1.14 -9.48
N GLY A 125 22.65 1.87 -8.84
CA GLY A 125 22.89 3.29 -9.12
C GLY A 125 21.84 4.25 -8.55
N ILE A 126 20.91 3.76 -7.72
CA ILE A 126 19.80 4.59 -7.25
C ILE A 126 20.25 5.71 -6.31
N TYR A 127 21.32 5.50 -5.56
CA TYR A 127 21.85 6.48 -4.62
C TYR A 127 22.40 7.74 -5.30
N GLN A 128 22.72 7.69 -6.59
CA GLN A 128 23.11 8.86 -7.38
C GLN A 128 21.93 9.49 -8.14
N HIS A 129 20.74 8.90 -8.07
CA HIS A 129 19.59 9.36 -8.85
C HIS A 129 18.90 10.55 -8.15
N PRO A 130 18.60 11.67 -8.83
CA PRO A 130 17.97 12.84 -8.20
C PRO A 130 16.60 12.54 -7.59
N GLY A 131 15.86 11.59 -8.18
CA GLY A 131 14.58 11.13 -7.63
C GLY A 131 14.72 10.40 -6.29
N PHE A 132 15.85 9.73 -6.01
CA PHE A 132 16.12 9.14 -4.71
C PHE A 132 16.30 10.21 -3.64
N ASP A 133 17.08 11.24 -3.93
CA ASP A 133 17.30 12.35 -3.00
C ASP A 133 16.03 13.14 -2.70
N ALA A 134 15.18 13.36 -3.71
CA ALA A 134 13.86 13.97 -3.51
C ALA A 134 13.00 13.10 -2.60
N TRP A 135 12.92 11.80 -2.87
CA TRP A 135 12.20 10.87 -2.03
C TRP A 135 12.71 10.85 -0.59
N ARG A 136 14.03 10.72 -0.38
CA ARG A 136 14.66 10.68 0.94
C ARG A 136 14.33 11.92 1.79
N ARG A 137 14.25 13.11 1.18
CA ARG A 137 13.91 14.36 1.88
C ARG A 137 12.43 14.46 2.26
N ASP A 138 11.55 13.94 1.43
CA ASP A 138 10.12 14.28 1.49
C ASP A 138 9.24 13.13 1.98
N ALA A 139 9.67 11.87 1.84
CA ALA A 139 8.85 10.68 2.06
C ALA A 139 8.28 10.59 3.49
N ALA A 140 9.12 10.74 4.51
CA ALA A 140 8.68 10.68 5.91
C ALA A 140 7.64 11.78 6.21
N ARG A 141 7.91 13.01 5.76
CA ARG A 141 6.98 14.15 5.91
C ARG A 141 5.63 13.85 5.26
N HIS A 142 5.62 13.30 4.06
CA HIS A 142 4.38 12.91 3.38
C HIS A 142 3.62 11.81 4.13
N LEU A 143 4.32 10.80 4.65
CA LEU A 143 3.69 9.75 5.46
C LEU A 143 3.01 10.32 6.72
N PHE A 144 3.68 11.21 7.45
CA PHE A 144 3.08 11.89 8.60
C PHE A 144 1.88 12.75 8.21
N ALA A 145 1.95 13.45 7.07
CA ALA A 145 0.83 14.23 6.55
C ALA A 145 -0.39 13.34 6.22
N ALA A 146 -0.18 12.17 5.61
CA ALA A 146 -1.26 11.22 5.32
C ALA A 146 -1.93 10.70 6.60
N ALA A 147 -1.12 10.41 7.64
CA ALA A 147 -1.65 9.98 8.94
C ALA A 147 -2.43 11.08 9.67
N GLN A 148 -2.07 12.35 9.46
CA GLN A 148 -2.84 13.50 9.95
C GLN A 148 -4.13 13.71 9.16
N ALA A 149 -4.11 13.45 7.85
CA ALA A 149 -5.27 13.52 6.97
C ALA A 149 -6.29 12.38 7.18
N GLY A 150 -5.98 11.40 8.04
CA GLY A 150 -6.88 10.28 8.34
C GLY A 150 -6.85 9.19 7.26
N GLU A 151 -5.71 8.99 6.60
CA GLU A 151 -5.49 7.84 5.70
C GLU A 151 -5.20 6.58 6.54
N PRO A 152 -6.07 5.55 6.54
CA PRO A 152 -5.92 4.39 7.44
C PRO A 152 -4.60 3.65 7.26
N GLU A 153 -4.15 3.48 6.02
CA GLU A 153 -2.92 2.74 5.70
C GLU A 153 -1.65 3.45 6.19
N ALA A 154 -1.72 4.76 6.45
CA ALA A 154 -0.62 5.50 7.03
C ALA A 154 -0.28 5.02 8.46
N ALA A 155 -1.27 4.54 9.23
CA ALA A 155 -1.03 3.97 10.56
C ALA A 155 -0.19 2.70 10.48
N SER A 156 -0.50 1.79 9.55
CA SER A 156 0.30 0.58 9.32
C SER A 156 1.71 0.90 8.82
N ALA A 157 1.85 1.89 7.94
CA ALA A 157 3.15 2.31 7.43
C ALA A 157 4.01 2.96 8.52
N LEU A 158 3.45 3.85 9.34
CA LEU A 158 4.14 4.46 10.49
C LEU A 158 4.51 3.43 11.57
N ALA A 159 3.63 2.49 11.87
CA ALA A 159 3.91 1.42 12.85
C ALA A 159 5.11 0.54 12.46
N ARG A 160 5.45 0.48 11.17
CA ARG A 160 6.69 -0.16 10.69
C ARG A 160 7.86 0.80 10.79
N ALA A 161 7.71 2.00 10.24
CA ALA A 161 8.79 3.00 10.17
C ALA A 161 9.32 3.42 11.54
N LEU A 162 8.45 3.57 12.53
CA LEU A 162 8.83 3.91 13.91
C LEU A 162 9.39 2.72 14.70
N GLY A 163 9.16 1.50 14.22
CA GLY A 163 9.40 0.27 14.99
C GLY A 163 10.79 -0.32 14.80
N ASN A 164 11.39 -0.10 13.62
CA ASN A 164 12.79 -0.43 13.36
C ASN A 164 13.32 0.21 12.08
N ASP A 165 14.59 0.60 12.08
CA ASP A 165 15.35 0.93 10.87
C ASP A 165 15.79 -0.35 10.10
N SER A 166 14.81 -1.12 9.61
CA SER A 166 15.08 -2.38 8.88
C SER A 166 15.16 -2.23 7.36
N ASP A 167 14.76 -1.08 6.82
CA ASP A 167 14.88 -0.75 5.40
C ASP A 167 15.12 0.75 5.15
N LEU A 168 15.50 1.09 3.92
CA LEU A 168 15.84 2.47 3.51
C LEU A 168 14.73 3.49 3.79
N GLY A 169 13.47 3.08 3.79
CA GLY A 169 12.34 3.99 4.04
C GLY A 169 12.03 4.12 5.51
N ASP A 170 12.13 3.01 6.26
CA ASP A 170 11.91 3.02 7.71
C ASP A 170 12.95 3.88 8.43
N GLY A 171 14.23 3.81 8.04
CA GLY A 171 15.30 4.67 8.57
C GLY A 171 15.14 6.17 8.31
N LEU A 172 14.14 6.61 7.55
CA LEU A 172 13.80 8.04 7.41
C LEU A 172 12.98 8.55 8.59
N VAL A 173 12.45 7.66 9.42
CA VAL A 173 11.64 7.98 10.60
C VAL A 173 12.44 7.54 11.83
N PRO A 174 12.68 8.43 12.82
CA PRO A 174 13.36 8.04 14.05
C PRO A 174 12.60 6.93 14.78
N ASP A 175 13.32 5.93 15.28
CA ASP A 175 12.75 4.86 16.09
C ASP A 175 12.08 5.43 17.34
N ASP A 176 10.83 5.03 17.56
CA ASP A 176 10.04 5.34 18.76
C ASP A 176 9.09 4.18 19.01
N ALA A 177 9.49 3.28 19.91
CA ALA A 177 8.73 2.07 20.21
C ALA A 177 7.32 2.39 20.74
N ARG A 178 7.15 3.49 21.50
CA ARG A 178 5.85 3.87 22.05
C ARG A 178 4.92 4.33 20.94
N ALA A 179 5.40 5.23 20.08
CA ALA A 179 4.64 5.69 18.92
C ALA A 179 4.36 4.54 17.93
N ALA A 180 5.32 3.65 17.70
CA ALA A 180 5.15 2.46 16.86
C ALA A 180 4.01 1.57 17.37
N TYR A 181 3.93 1.36 18.69
CA TYR A 181 2.85 0.59 19.30
C TYR A 181 1.49 1.26 19.16
N VAL A 182 1.39 2.56 19.42
CA VAL A 182 0.15 3.33 19.24
C VAL A 182 -0.34 3.21 17.79
N GLN A 183 0.54 3.37 16.81
CA GLN A 183 0.19 3.25 15.39
C GLN A 183 -0.22 1.81 15.01
N ARG A 184 0.39 0.80 15.63
CA ARG A 184 0.04 -0.60 15.42
C ARG A 184 -1.35 -0.93 15.95
N VAL A 185 -1.64 -0.58 17.20
CA VAL A 185 -2.96 -0.76 17.82
C VAL A 185 -4.03 0.01 17.01
N LEU A 186 -3.70 1.23 16.55
CA LEU A 186 -4.58 2.01 15.69
C LEU A 186 -4.85 1.28 14.36
N ALA A 187 -3.82 0.76 13.70
CA ALA A 187 -3.98 -0.01 12.46
C ALA A 187 -4.84 -1.27 12.66
N ASP A 188 -4.61 -2.03 13.74
CA ASP A 188 -5.40 -3.22 14.05
C ASP A 188 -6.88 -2.86 14.25
N ARG A 189 -7.18 -1.78 14.96
CA ARG A 189 -8.55 -1.26 15.12
C ARG A 189 -9.18 -0.84 13.80
N LEU A 190 -8.43 -0.15 12.94
CA LEU A 190 -8.90 0.34 11.64
C LEU A 190 -9.26 -0.82 10.70
N PHE A 191 -8.48 -1.90 10.72
CA PHE A 191 -8.65 -3.03 9.80
C PHE A 191 -9.31 -4.26 10.45
N GLY A 192 -9.81 -4.14 11.68
CA GLY A 192 -10.50 -5.23 12.39
C GLY A 192 -9.62 -6.42 12.72
N ARG A 193 -8.31 -6.20 12.91
CA ARG A 193 -7.35 -7.26 13.28
C ARG A 193 -7.21 -7.36 14.80
N GLU A 194 -6.78 -8.52 15.25
CA GLU A 194 -6.41 -8.71 16.66
C GLU A 194 -5.04 -8.10 16.94
N THR A 195 -4.93 -7.30 18.00
CA THR A 195 -3.64 -6.79 18.47
C THR A 195 -2.87 -7.89 19.16
N HIS A 196 -1.77 -8.33 18.56
CA HIS A 196 -0.90 -9.34 19.14
C HIS A 196 -0.03 -8.74 20.27
N SER A 197 -0.25 -9.21 21.50
CA SER A 197 0.48 -8.79 22.71
C SER A 197 1.99 -9.07 22.69
N SER A 198 2.43 -10.02 21.86
CA SER A 198 3.83 -10.44 21.76
C SER A 198 4.78 -9.34 21.28
N TRP A 199 4.28 -8.33 20.56
CA TRP A 199 5.10 -7.18 20.18
C TRP A 199 5.35 -6.28 21.39
N ALA A 200 4.31 -5.96 22.16
CA ALA A 200 4.42 -5.09 23.34
C ALA A 200 5.35 -5.69 24.40
N GLN A 201 5.27 -7.01 24.58
CA GLN A 201 6.16 -7.75 25.46
C GLN A 201 7.63 -7.65 25.02
N ARG A 202 7.92 -7.75 23.71
CA ARG A 202 9.28 -7.59 23.18
C ARG A 202 9.79 -6.15 23.29
N ALA A 203 8.90 -5.16 23.22
CA ALA A 203 9.24 -3.76 23.45
C ALA A 203 9.48 -3.43 24.94
N GLY A 204 9.21 -4.36 25.85
CA GLY A 204 9.46 -4.20 27.28
C GLY A 204 8.39 -3.37 28.02
N PHE A 205 7.22 -3.19 27.43
CA PHE A 205 6.14 -2.42 28.07
C PHE A 205 5.42 -3.24 29.13
N ASP A 206 5.30 -2.67 30.33
CA ASP A 206 4.49 -3.23 31.39
C ASP A 206 2.98 -3.08 31.10
N ASP A 207 2.14 -3.71 31.90
CA ASP A 207 0.69 -3.72 31.70
C ASP A 207 0.07 -2.31 31.75
N ALA A 208 0.60 -1.43 32.61
CA ALA A 208 0.07 -0.08 32.78
C ALA A 208 0.44 0.82 31.59
N GLU A 209 1.68 0.73 31.11
CA GLU A 209 2.14 1.44 29.92
C GLU A 209 1.37 0.98 28.67
N ARG A 210 1.17 -0.34 28.50
CA ARG A 210 0.34 -0.85 27.40
C ARG A 210 -1.07 -0.29 27.42
N ALA A 211 -1.72 -0.29 28.59
CA ALA A 211 -3.07 0.24 28.74
C ALA A 211 -3.15 1.74 28.37
N GLN A 212 -2.13 2.54 28.72
CA GLN A 212 -2.06 3.95 28.34
C GLN A 212 -1.93 4.14 26.83
N LEU A 213 -1.02 3.40 26.18
CA LEU A 213 -0.80 3.51 24.73
C LEU A 213 -2.02 3.01 23.93
N GLU A 214 -2.71 1.98 24.42
CA GLU A 214 -3.96 1.50 23.83
C GLU A 214 -5.10 2.52 23.95
N ALA A 215 -5.19 3.22 25.10
CA ALA A 215 -6.12 4.33 25.29
C ALA A 215 -5.80 5.50 24.35
N GLU A 216 -4.52 5.79 24.11
CA GLU A 216 -4.10 6.79 23.14
C GLU A 216 -4.50 6.41 21.71
N ALA A 217 -4.25 5.16 21.30
CA ALA A 217 -4.68 4.65 19.99
C ALA A 217 -6.21 4.71 19.83
N ALA A 218 -6.98 4.38 20.88
CA ALA A 218 -8.43 4.50 20.88
C ALA A 218 -8.90 5.96 20.72
N ARG A 219 -8.23 6.91 21.39
CA ARG A 219 -8.50 8.34 21.24
C ARG A 219 -8.24 8.80 19.80
N LEU A 220 -7.13 8.39 19.19
CA LEU A 220 -6.81 8.70 17.80
C LEU A 220 -7.85 8.10 16.83
N HIS A 221 -8.27 6.87 17.07
CA HIS A 221 -9.31 6.20 16.28
C HIS A 221 -10.64 6.96 16.32
N ALA A 222 -11.06 7.41 17.50
CA ALA A 222 -12.25 8.24 17.65
C ALA A 222 -12.11 9.61 16.97
N GLN A 223 -11.01 10.32 17.22
CA GLN A 223 -10.82 11.70 16.75
C GLN A 223 -10.62 11.81 15.24
N ARG A 224 -9.84 10.91 14.63
CA ARG A 224 -9.46 11.01 13.21
C ARG A 224 -10.36 10.18 12.29
N PHE A 225 -10.93 9.09 12.80
CA PHE A 225 -11.67 8.13 11.98
C PHE A 225 -13.13 7.97 12.40
N ALA A 226 -13.58 8.68 13.44
CA ALA A 226 -14.92 8.56 14.00
C ALA A 226 -15.27 7.12 14.41
N GLY A 227 -14.27 6.34 14.85
CA GLY A 227 -14.45 4.94 15.24
C GLY A 227 -14.71 3.96 14.08
N ARG A 228 -14.67 4.42 12.82
CA ARG A 228 -14.95 3.60 11.63
C ARG A 228 -13.85 2.56 11.38
N ARG A 229 -14.23 1.45 10.75
CA ARG A 229 -13.32 0.43 10.22
C ARG A 229 -13.28 0.52 8.70
N PHE A 230 -12.21 0.02 8.12
CA PHE A 230 -11.92 0.12 6.70
C PHE A 230 -11.44 -1.21 6.14
N ARG A 231 -11.70 -1.40 4.85
CA ARG A 231 -11.08 -2.46 4.06
C ARG A 231 -9.61 -2.13 3.89
N ASP A 232 -8.74 -3.06 4.25
CA ASP A 232 -7.30 -2.91 4.10
C ASP A 232 -6.89 -2.99 2.62
N ARG A 233 -6.39 -1.88 2.07
CA ARG A 233 -5.85 -1.83 0.70
C ARG A 233 -4.35 -2.12 0.65
N GLN A 234 -3.69 -2.28 1.80
CA GLN A 234 -2.26 -2.57 1.90
C GLN A 234 -1.34 -1.61 1.12
N LEU A 235 -1.63 -0.30 1.06
CA LEU A 235 -0.92 0.67 0.20
C LEU A 235 0.63 0.55 0.24
N ASP A 236 1.17 -0.30 -0.63
CA ASP A 236 2.60 -0.61 -0.77
C ASP A 236 2.90 -1.04 -2.21
N ALA A 237 4.18 -1.21 -2.54
CA ALA A 237 4.63 -1.52 -3.89
C ALA A 237 4.13 -2.89 -4.42
N SER A 238 3.70 -3.78 -3.53
CA SER A 238 3.29 -5.15 -3.84
C SER A 238 1.77 -5.37 -3.83
N ALA A 239 1.03 -4.50 -3.16
CA ALA A 239 -0.39 -4.64 -2.96
C ALA A 239 -1.25 -4.72 -4.23
N PRO A 240 -0.98 -3.96 -5.31
CA PRO A 240 -1.73 -4.07 -6.56
C PRO A 240 -1.71 -5.48 -7.18
N HIS A 241 -0.71 -6.29 -6.84
CA HIS A 241 -0.56 -7.69 -7.25
C HIS A 241 -1.16 -8.67 -6.22
N ARG A 242 -0.99 -8.39 -4.91
CA ARG A 242 -1.51 -9.24 -3.83
C ARG A 242 -3.03 -9.18 -3.71
N LEU A 243 -3.64 -8.03 -4.04
CA LEU A 243 -5.08 -7.78 -3.94
C LEU A 243 -5.67 -7.58 -5.34
N PRO A 244 -5.75 -8.64 -6.18
CA PRO A 244 -6.14 -8.49 -7.59
C PRO A 244 -7.57 -7.95 -7.74
N ALA A 245 -8.45 -8.19 -6.75
CA ALA A 245 -9.82 -7.71 -6.73
C ALA A 245 -9.97 -6.19 -6.49
N LEU A 246 -8.91 -5.50 -6.04
CA LEU A 246 -8.93 -4.05 -5.88
C LEU A 246 -8.46 -3.36 -7.17
N THR A 247 -9.28 -2.44 -7.66
CA THR A 247 -9.01 -1.58 -8.82
C THR A 247 -8.08 -0.42 -8.45
N ALA A 248 -7.47 0.23 -9.44
CA ALA A 248 -6.67 1.42 -9.16
C ALA A 248 -7.49 2.54 -8.48
N SER A 249 -8.76 2.67 -8.84
CA SER A 249 -9.71 3.54 -8.14
C SER A 249 -9.87 3.19 -6.65
N ASP A 250 -9.91 1.91 -6.28
CA ASP A 250 -9.99 1.53 -4.86
C ASP A 250 -8.75 1.97 -4.08
N PHE A 251 -7.56 1.79 -4.68
CA PHE A 251 -6.29 2.21 -4.08
C PHE A 251 -6.16 3.72 -3.92
N CYS A 252 -6.70 4.49 -4.86
CA CYS A 252 -6.43 5.93 -4.97
C CYS A 252 -7.61 6.80 -4.59
N GLY A 253 -8.79 6.23 -4.40
CA GLY A 253 -9.96 6.93 -3.91
C GLY A 253 -10.00 7.03 -2.38
N PRO A 254 -11.12 7.55 -1.85
CA PRO A 254 -11.35 7.57 -0.40
C PRO A 254 -11.26 6.17 0.22
N PRO A 255 -10.88 6.07 1.51
CA PRO A 255 -10.89 4.80 2.22
C PRO A 255 -12.25 4.11 2.17
N ILE A 256 -12.26 2.79 1.97
CA ILE A 256 -13.48 1.99 1.82
C ILE A 256 -13.93 1.52 3.22
N PRO A 257 -15.07 2.00 3.76
CA PRO A 257 -15.55 1.56 5.07
C PRO A 257 -16.02 0.09 5.06
N LEU A 258 -15.94 -0.57 6.22
CA LEU A 258 -16.54 -1.89 6.48
C LEU A 258 -17.92 -1.75 7.12
#